data_AF-A0A944NB77-F1
#
_entry.id   AF-A0A944NB77-F1
#
_cell.length_a   1.000
_cell.length_b   1.000
_cell.length_c   1.000
_cell.angle_alpha   90.00
_cell.angle_beta   90.00
_cell.angle_gamma   90.00
#
_symmetry.space_group_name_H-M   'P 1'
#
loop_
_entity.id
_entity.type
_entity.pdbx_description
1 polymer ?
#
loop_
_entity_poly.entity_id
_entity_poly.type
_entity_poly.pdbx_seq_one_letter_code
_entity_poly.pdbx_strand_id
1 'polypeptide(L)'
;MQKLLFILITLLTLSANAGTIKTVGCNSGETQKIKSAVRWLKNNISKIDQKMGRNDLMNWPGNSRNKFIKKLDKTLKFHCISQKNRCYNDPNKPGYLLGRVVPVFNQKRVNLCTNNIRTYASDWSRSRLAMYIHVIAHEIAHLVRLNAHRNQCVDKYENPRFSQSVGFAAEYAFASDNYNSADYSSLCP
;
A
#
# COMPACT_ATOMS: atom_id res chain seq x y z
N MET A 1 9.95 -54.69 31.18
CA MET A 1 10.17 -54.36 29.75
C MET A 1 9.06 -53.39 29.33
N GLN A 2 9.39 -52.11 29.14
CA GLN A 2 9.36 -51.43 27.82
C GLN A 2 7.94 -51.31 27.22
N LYS A 3 7.31 -50.15 26.97
CA LYS A 3 7.76 -48.78 26.69
C LYS A 3 6.63 -47.77 27.00
N LEU A 4 6.96 -46.70 27.74
CA LEU A 4 6.40 -45.37 27.45
C LEU A 4 6.98 -44.90 26.12
N LEU A 5 6.16 -44.41 25.20
CA LEU A 5 6.66 -43.56 24.12
C LEU A 5 5.60 -42.53 23.67
N PHE A 6 5.68 -41.37 24.30
CA PHE A 6 5.68 -40.05 23.66
C PHE A 6 4.88 -39.91 22.35
N ILE A 7 3.62 -39.48 22.44
CA ILE A 7 2.99 -38.67 21.40
C ILE A 7 3.26 -37.21 21.76
N LEU A 8 4.53 -36.80 21.59
CA LEU A 8 4.88 -35.38 21.49
C LEU A 8 4.68 -35.00 20.02
N ILE A 9 3.42 -34.78 19.63
CA ILE A 9 3.13 -34.18 18.31
C ILE A 9 3.77 -32.80 18.34
N THR A 10 4.82 -32.73 17.54
CA THR A 10 5.67 -31.59 17.32
C THR A 10 4.79 -30.44 16.84
N LEU A 11 4.50 -29.45 17.71
CA LEU A 11 4.18 -28.10 17.27
C LEU A 11 5.47 -27.51 16.65
N LEU A 12 5.80 -28.00 15.46
CA LEU A 12 6.72 -27.33 14.56
C LEU A 12 5.98 -26.06 14.11
N THR A 13 6.34 -24.99 14.80
CA THR A 13 6.14 -23.62 14.39
C THR A 13 6.37 -23.49 12.89
N LEU A 14 5.27 -23.29 12.14
CA LEU A 14 5.31 -22.66 10.82
C LEU A 14 5.85 -21.25 11.03
N SER A 15 7.16 -21.15 11.16
CA SER A 15 7.93 -19.93 10.95
C SER A 15 7.91 -19.67 9.45
N ALA A 16 6.73 -19.37 8.92
CA ALA A 16 6.65 -18.67 7.66
C ALA A 16 7.55 -17.45 7.81
N ASN A 17 8.53 -17.30 6.92
CA ASN A 17 9.40 -16.13 6.85
C ASN A 17 8.52 -14.91 6.57
N ALA A 18 7.89 -14.39 7.61
CA ALA A 18 7.05 -13.22 7.53
C ALA A 18 8.00 -12.05 7.32
N GLY A 19 7.96 -11.47 6.10
CA GLY A 19 8.70 -10.26 5.80
C GLY A 19 8.61 -9.26 6.96
N THR A 20 9.76 -8.84 7.47
CA THR A 20 9.83 -7.98 8.65
C THR A 20 9.38 -6.57 8.30
N ILE A 21 8.49 -5.98 9.10
CA ILE A 21 8.07 -4.58 8.94
C ILE A 21 8.93 -3.73 9.88
N LYS A 22 9.74 -2.83 9.30
CA LYS A 22 10.53 -1.84 10.03
C LYS A 22 9.89 -0.47 9.87
N THR A 23 9.73 0.26 10.97
CA THR A 23 9.21 1.63 10.98
C THR A 23 10.25 2.59 11.54
N VAL A 24 10.37 3.79 10.96
CA VAL A 24 11.31 4.84 11.39
C VAL A 24 10.56 6.15 11.50
N GLY A 25 10.69 6.86 12.63
CA GLY A 25 9.99 8.12 12.87
C GLY A 25 8.48 7.98 13.06
N CYS A 26 7.96 6.75 13.20
CA CYS A 26 6.55 6.47 13.43
C CYS A 26 6.27 6.33 14.93
N ASN A 27 5.16 6.88 15.41
CA ASN A 27 4.67 6.58 16.75
C ASN A 27 4.07 5.15 16.83
N SER A 28 3.72 4.70 18.03
CA SER A 28 3.17 3.35 18.27
C SER A 28 1.88 3.10 17.48
N GLY A 29 0.97 4.08 17.47
CA GLY A 29 -0.32 3.99 16.79
C GLY A 29 -0.20 3.97 15.26
N GLU A 30 0.80 4.63 14.67
CA GLU A 30 1.14 4.55 13.24
C GLU A 30 1.77 3.21 12.91
N THR A 31 2.73 2.77 13.72
CA THR A 31 3.39 1.47 13.56
C THR A 31 2.37 0.32 13.56
N GLN A 32 1.40 0.35 14.47
CA GLN A 32 0.34 -0.65 14.52
C GLN A 32 -0.53 -0.62 13.25
N LYS A 33 -0.91 0.56 12.74
CA LYS A 33 -1.70 0.68 11.51
C LYS A 33 -0.94 0.16 10.29
N ILE A 34 0.35 0.49 10.17
CA ILE A 34 1.22 -0.03 9.09
C ILE A 34 1.28 -1.55 9.15
N LYS A 35 1.52 -2.13 10.33
CA LYS A 35 1.57 -3.58 10.52
C LYS A 35 0.24 -4.24 10.18
N SER A 36 -0.87 -3.68 10.64
CA SER A 36 -2.21 -4.20 10.35
C SER A 36 -2.55 -4.11 8.86
N ALA A 37 -2.21 -2.99 8.21
CA ALA A 37 -2.45 -2.81 6.77
C ALA A 37 -1.64 -3.80 5.93
N VAL A 38 -0.32 -3.96 6.19
CA VAL A 38 0.51 -4.94 5.47
C VAL A 38 0.02 -6.37 5.70
N ARG A 39 -0.34 -6.72 6.95
CA ARG A 39 -0.91 -8.04 7.25
C ARG A 39 -2.21 -8.28 6.49
N TRP A 40 -3.09 -7.29 6.47
CA TRP A 40 -4.35 -7.37 5.74
C TRP A 40 -4.09 -7.58 4.24
N LEU A 41 -3.19 -6.81 3.63
CA LEU A 41 -2.82 -6.93 2.22
C LEU A 41 -2.31 -8.34 1.88
N LYS A 42 -1.44 -8.90 2.71
CA LYS A 42 -0.91 -10.28 2.54
C LYS A 42 -2.03 -11.32 2.53
N ASN A 43 -2.96 -11.20 3.47
CA ASN A 43 -3.98 -12.21 3.69
C ASN A 43 -5.19 -12.08 2.74
N ASN A 44 -5.30 -10.97 1.99
CA ASN A 44 -6.51 -10.65 1.21
C ASN A 44 -6.20 -10.36 -0.27
N ILE A 45 -5.10 -10.87 -0.82
CA ILE A 45 -4.75 -10.68 -2.24
C ILE A 45 -5.91 -11.08 -3.17
N SER A 46 -6.61 -12.19 -2.89
CA SER A 46 -7.76 -12.62 -3.69
C SER A 46 -8.90 -11.62 -3.71
N LYS A 47 -9.14 -10.89 -2.61
CA LYS A 47 -10.15 -9.82 -2.57
C LYS A 47 -9.74 -8.60 -3.38
N ILE A 48 -8.44 -8.29 -3.39
CA ILE A 48 -7.88 -7.23 -4.24
C ILE A 48 -8.03 -7.63 -5.72
N ASP A 49 -7.73 -8.90 -6.05
CA ASP A 49 -7.89 -9.44 -7.41
C ASP A 49 -9.32 -9.28 -7.93
N GLN A 50 -10.33 -9.48 -7.07
CA GLN A 50 -11.74 -9.30 -7.42
C GLN A 50 -12.11 -7.85 -7.74
N LYS A 51 -11.32 -6.86 -7.30
CA LYS A 51 -11.56 -5.43 -7.56
C LYS A 51 -10.74 -4.89 -8.72
N MET A 52 -9.56 -5.45 -8.97
CA MET A 52 -8.75 -5.10 -10.14
C MET A 52 -9.52 -5.40 -11.44
N GLY A 53 -9.36 -4.56 -12.47
CA GLY A 53 -10.07 -4.72 -13.75
C GLY A 53 -11.55 -4.32 -13.75
N ARG A 54 -12.10 -3.81 -12.63
CA ARG A 54 -13.49 -3.38 -12.51
C ARG A 54 -13.60 -1.87 -12.36
N ASN A 55 -14.72 -1.30 -12.80
CA ASN A 55 -15.05 0.12 -12.61
C ASN A 55 -13.87 1.01 -13.04
N ASP A 56 -13.41 0.79 -14.26
CA ASP A 56 -12.26 1.44 -14.90
C ASP A 56 -10.88 1.13 -14.31
N LEU A 57 -10.77 0.47 -13.15
CA LEU A 57 -9.46 0.09 -12.58
C LEU A 57 -8.69 -0.83 -13.54
N MET A 58 -7.37 -0.64 -13.62
CA MET A 58 -6.53 -1.52 -14.43
C MET A 58 -6.58 -2.96 -13.93
N ASN A 59 -6.48 -3.91 -14.86
CA ASN A 59 -6.10 -5.29 -14.56
C ASN A 59 -4.64 -5.36 -14.07
N TRP A 60 -4.25 -6.51 -13.50
CA TRP A 60 -2.83 -6.79 -13.24
C TRP A 60 -2.06 -6.97 -14.56
N PRO A 61 -1.14 -6.05 -14.94
CA PRO A 61 -0.39 -6.22 -16.18
C PRO A 61 0.73 -7.26 -16.01
N GLY A 62 0.76 -8.27 -16.89
CA GLY A 62 1.80 -9.32 -16.89
C GLY A 62 2.01 -9.95 -15.52
N ASN A 63 3.26 -10.13 -15.10
CA ASN A 63 3.61 -10.76 -13.81
C ASN A 63 3.58 -9.79 -12.59
N SER A 64 2.87 -8.67 -12.69
CA SER A 64 2.84 -7.64 -11.63
C SER A 64 2.20 -8.12 -10.33
N ARG A 65 1.15 -8.93 -10.41
CA ARG A 65 0.50 -9.55 -9.24
C ARG A 65 1.48 -10.34 -8.38
N ASN A 66 2.23 -11.28 -8.97
CA ASN A 66 3.19 -12.08 -8.21
C ASN A 66 4.36 -11.25 -7.70
N LYS A 67 4.79 -10.23 -8.47
CA LYS A 67 5.81 -9.27 -8.00
C LYS A 67 5.31 -8.48 -6.79
N PHE A 68 4.03 -8.10 -6.74
CA PHE A 68 3.40 -7.42 -5.60
C PHE A 68 3.41 -8.29 -4.35
N ILE A 69 2.96 -9.54 -4.46
CA ILE A 69 3.01 -10.54 -3.37
C ILE A 69 4.44 -10.71 -2.86
N LYS A 70 5.40 -10.96 -3.78
CA LYS A 70 6.83 -11.08 -3.44
C LYS A 70 7.41 -9.84 -2.77
N LYS A 71 6.85 -8.63 -3.00
CA LYS A 71 7.29 -7.41 -2.33
C LYS A 71 6.74 -7.32 -0.90
N LEU A 72 5.50 -7.74 -0.68
CA LEU A 72 4.92 -7.82 0.67
C LEU A 72 5.69 -8.82 1.55
N ASP A 73 6.19 -9.91 0.97
CA ASP A 73 6.95 -10.93 1.72
C ASP A 73 8.38 -10.53 2.05
N LYS A 74 8.89 -9.45 1.47
CA LYS A 74 10.21 -8.91 1.81
C LYS A 74 10.16 -8.03 3.06
N THR A 75 11.33 -7.75 3.60
CA THR A 75 11.48 -6.71 4.61
C THR A 75 11.08 -5.36 4.01
N LEU A 76 10.06 -4.73 4.60
CA LEU A 76 9.57 -3.41 4.19
C LEU A 76 9.96 -2.39 5.25
N LYS A 77 10.57 -1.28 4.81
CA LYS A 77 10.96 -0.18 5.68
C LYS A 77 10.11 1.05 5.39
N PHE A 78 9.29 1.43 6.37
CA PHE A 78 8.41 2.58 6.32
C PHE A 78 8.99 3.73 7.15
N HIS A 79 9.00 4.93 6.58
CA HIS A 79 9.43 6.15 7.25
C HIS A 79 8.24 7.08 7.41
N CYS A 80 7.81 7.32 8.65
CA CYS A 80 6.74 8.29 8.90
C CYS A 80 7.31 9.70 8.88
N ILE A 81 6.67 10.57 8.09
CA ILE A 81 7.01 11.99 7.98
C ILE A 81 5.81 12.77 8.50
N SER A 82 5.98 13.37 9.68
CA SER A 82 4.95 14.18 10.34
C SER A 82 5.07 15.68 10.04
N GLN A 83 6.24 16.13 9.56
CA GLN A 83 6.48 17.53 9.24
C GLN A 83 5.66 17.98 8.02
N LYS A 84 4.65 18.82 8.27
CA LYS A 84 3.67 19.30 7.29
C LYS A 84 4.34 19.89 6.04
N ASN A 85 5.39 20.69 6.20
CA ASN A 85 6.16 21.31 5.11
C ASN A 85 6.92 20.32 4.20
N ARG A 86 7.19 19.10 4.64
CA ARG A 86 7.80 18.04 3.80
C ARG A 86 6.76 17.18 3.07
N CYS A 87 5.51 17.30 3.49
CA CYS A 87 4.35 16.59 2.94
C CYS A 87 3.40 17.51 2.17
N TYR A 88 3.76 18.79 2.03
CA TYR A 88 3.00 19.78 1.26
C TYR A 88 3.58 19.94 -0.14
N ASN A 89 2.70 20.38 -1.03
CA ASN A 89 2.94 20.61 -2.45
C ASN A 89 3.58 22.00 -2.62
N ASP A 90 4.90 22.06 -2.85
CA ASP A 90 5.55 23.25 -3.40
C ASP A 90 6.35 22.80 -4.63
N PRO A 91 5.79 22.94 -5.85
CA PRO A 91 6.44 22.48 -7.07
C PRO A 91 7.75 23.23 -7.36
N ASN A 92 8.00 24.35 -6.68
CA ASN A 92 9.19 25.19 -6.89
C ASN A 92 10.31 24.91 -5.88
N LYS A 93 10.13 23.96 -4.95
CA LYS A 93 11.17 23.65 -3.96
C LYS A 93 11.64 22.19 -4.06
N PRO A 94 12.96 21.94 -4.16
CA PRO A 94 13.51 20.59 -4.17
C PRO A 94 13.28 19.90 -2.81
N GLY A 95 12.85 18.63 -2.86
CA GLY A 95 12.64 17.79 -1.67
C GLY A 95 11.19 17.67 -1.19
N TYR A 96 10.24 18.21 -1.94
CA TYR A 96 8.79 18.17 -1.64
C TYR A 96 8.15 16.94 -2.30
N LEU A 97 7.20 16.32 -1.58
CA LEU A 97 6.49 15.12 -2.03
C LEU A 97 5.18 15.56 -2.71
N LEU A 98 5.12 15.46 -4.05
CA LEU A 98 3.92 15.73 -4.87
C LEU A 98 2.80 14.69 -4.61
N GLY A 99 1.65 15.15 -4.10
CA GLY A 99 0.42 14.34 -3.99
C GLY A 99 0.26 13.53 -2.69
N ARG A 100 -0.70 12.60 -2.70
CA ARG A 100 -1.11 11.78 -1.54
C ARG A 100 0.05 11.00 -0.91
N VAL A 101 1.07 10.67 -1.71
CA VAL A 101 2.26 9.92 -1.32
C VAL A 101 3.38 10.15 -2.36
N VAL A 102 4.64 10.29 -1.94
CA VAL A 102 5.79 10.12 -2.86
C VAL A 102 6.80 9.11 -2.31
N PRO A 103 7.01 8.00 -3.03
CA PRO A 103 8.15 7.13 -2.82
C PRO A 103 9.43 7.81 -3.31
N VAL A 104 10.44 7.87 -2.43
CA VAL A 104 11.81 8.12 -2.88
C VAL A 104 12.41 6.78 -3.30
N PHE A 105 12.09 6.36 -4.53
CA PHE A 105 12.47 5.06 -5.10
C PHE A 105 13.96 4.76 -5.09
N ASN A 106 14.80 5.78 -5.20
CA ASN A 106 16.25 5.59 -5.22
C ASN A 106 16.81 4.97 -3.93
N GLN A 107 16.02 4.90 -2.85
CA GLN A 107 16.49 4.43 -1.54
C GLN A 107 15.76 3.18 -1.00
N LYS A 108 14.92 2.50 -1.81
CA LYS A 108 14.16 1.30 -1.38
C LYS A 108 13.35 1.52 -0.09
N ARG A 109 12.86 2.74 0.13
CA ARG A 109 12.11 3.15 1.33
C ARG A 109 10.70 3.61 0.93
N VAL A 110 9.72 3.32 1.77
CA VAL A 110 8.36 3.86 1.64
C VAL A 110 8.19 4.99 2.64
N ASN A 111 8.01 6.21 2.15
CA ASN A 111 7.79 7.38 2.99
C ASN A 111 6.28 7.60 3.14
N LEU A 112 5.79 7.68 4.37
CA LEU A 112 4.37 7.87 4.68
C LEU A 112 4.16 9.25 5.30
N CYS A 113 3.42 10.11 4.60
CA CYS A 113 2.94 11.37 5.13
C CYS A 113 1.73 11.12 6.03
N THR A 114 1.96 10.73 7.28
CA THR A 114 0.91 10.21 8.17
C THR A 114 -0.15 11.26 8.55
N ASN A 115 0.22 12.54 8.56
CA ASN A 115 -0.73 13.65 8.71
C ASN A 115 -1.70 13.74 7.53
N ASN A 116 -1.21 13.58 6.29
CA ASN A 116 -2.07 13.59 5.10
C ASN A 116 -3.00 12.38 5.09
N ILE A 117 -2.50 11.19 5.46
CA ILE A 117 -3.32 9.97 5.60
C ILE A 117 -4.49 10.21 6.58
N ARG A 118 -4.24 10.91 7.69
CA ARG A 118 -5.28 11.24 8.66
C ARG A 118 -6.32 12.21 8.09
N THR A 119 -5.88 13.29 7.44
CA THR A 119 -6.78 14.29 6.85
C THR A 119 -7.64 13.66 5.76
N TYR A 120 -7.05 12.90 4.83
CA TYR A 120 -7.81 12.27 3.75
C TYR A 120 -8.79 11.21 4.25
N ALA A 121 -8.44 10.46 5.31
CA ALA A 121 -9.39 9.55 5.92
C ALA A 121 -10.66 10.28 6.36
N SER A 122 -10.53 11.47 6.95
CA SER A 122 -11.67 12.31 7.32
C SER A 122 -12.43 12.84 6.10
N ASP A 123 -11.72 13.46 5.14
CA ASP A 123 -12.34 14.09 3.97
C ASP A 123 -13.17 13.10 3.15
N TRP A 124 -12.75 11.83 3.13
CA TRP A 124 -13.37 10.77 2.34
C TRP A 124 -14.31 9.87 3.14
N SER A 125 -14.58 10.22 4.41
CA SER A 125 -15.37 9.38 5.33
C SER A 125 -14.87 7.93 5.40
N ARG A 126 -13.55 7.73 5.32
CA ARG A 126 -12.89 6.43 5.39
C ARG A 126 -12.25 6.21 6.76
N SER A 127 -12.19 4.95 7.19
CA SER A 127 -11.37 4.63 8.37
C SER A 127 -9.89 4.92 8.08
N ARG A 128 -9.15 5.34 9.11
CA ARG A 128 -7.70 5.54 8.97
C ARG A 128 -7.00 4.27 8.47
N LEU A 129 -7.45 3.09 8.90
CA LEU A 129 -6.85 1.82 8.46
C LEU A 129 -7.07 1.58 6.96
N ALA A 130 -8.25 1.89 6.42
CA ALA A 130 -8.51 1.81 4.98
C ALA A 130 -7.54 2.69 4.18
N MET A 131 -7.27 3.92 4.65
CA MET A 131 -6.29 4.79 3.99
C MET A 131 -4.85 4.30 4.11
N TYR A 132 -4.46 3.67 5.23
CA TYR A 132 -3.16 2.99 5.32
C TYR A 132 -3.06 1.82 4.34
N ILE A 133 -4.13 1.04 4.16
CA ILE A 133 -4.19 -0.05 3.18
C ILE A 133 -4.04 0.48 1.75
N HIS A 134 -4.82 1.51 1.40
CA HIS A 134 -4.74 2.19 0.11
C HIS A 134 -3.31 2.65 -0.19
N VAL A 135 -2.76 3.47 0.71
CA VAL A 135 -1.47 4.13 0.51
C VAL A 135 -0.36 3.10 0.43
N ILE A 136 -0.32 2.12 1.33
CA ILE A 136 0.74 1.10 1.30
C ILE A 136 0.63 0.25 0.04
N ALA A 137 -0.57 -0.15 -0.39
CA ALA A 137 -0.76 -0.91 -1.63
C ALA A 137 -0.27 -0.13 -2.85
N HIS A 138 -0.67 1.15 -2.96
CA HIS A 138 -0.21 2.07 -4.00
C HIS A 138 1.32 2.17 -4.07
N GLU A 139 1.97 2.35 -2.91
CA GLU A 139 3.43 2.47 -2.82
C GLU A 139 4.16 1.19 -3.20
N ILE A 140 3.67 0.03 -2.75
CA ILE A 140 4.26 -1.26 -3.13
C ILE A 140 4.08 -1.51 -4.64
N ALA A 141 2.94 -1.12 -5.23
CA ALA A 141 2.71 -1.26 -6.66
C ALA A 141 3.70 -0.44 -7.49
N HIS A 142 4.14 0.72 -6.99
CA HIS A 142 5.25 1.40 -7.62
C HIS A 142 6.59 0.67 -7.51
N LEU A 143 6.87 -0.04 -6.42
CA LEU A 143 8.08 -0.87 -6.30
C LEU A 143 8.05 -2.11 -7.22
N VAL A 144 6.87 -2.49 -7.70
CA VAL A 144 6.65 -3.57 -8.67
C VAL A 144 6.92 -3.10 -10.10
N ARG A 145 6.60 -1.85 -10.42
CA ARG A 145 6.85 -1.22 -11.72
C ARG A 145 7.53 0.15 -11.54
N LEU A 146 8.86 0.16 -11.69
CA LEU A 146 9.63 1.41 -11.83
C LEU A 146 9.06 2.19 -13.04
N ASN A 147 8.86 3.50 -12.87
CA ASN A 147 8.14 4.42 -13.78
C ASN A 147 6.61 4.43 -13.72
N ALA A 148 5.97 3.82 -12.72
CA ALA A 148 4.53 4.00 -12.49
C ALA A 148 4.10 5.45 -12.09
N HIS A 149 5.05 6.41 -12.06
CA HIS A 149 4.82 7.85 -11.85
C HIS A 149 5.52 8.75 -12.87
N ARG A 150 6.43 8.25 -13.71
CA ARG A 150 7.30 9.11 -14.53
C ARG A 150 6.81 9.18 -15.96
N ASN A 151 5.73 9.94 -16.13
CA ASN A 151 5.65 11.10 -17.02
C ASN A 151 4.23 11.68 -16.85
N GLN A 152 4.16 12.83 -16.15
CA GLN A 152 3.18 13.91 -16.23
C GLN A 152 1.67 13.55 -16.37
N CYS A 153 0.83 14.09 -15.47
CA CYS A 153 -0.58 14.35 -15.76
C CYS A 153 -0.64 15.38 -16.90
N VAL A 154 -0.46 14.97 -18.16
CA VAL A 154 -0.70 15.82 -19.33
C VAL A 154 -1.16 14.89 -20.47
N ASP A 155 -2.49 14.76 -20.57
CA ASP A 155 -3.27 14.71 -21.82
C ASP A 155 -3.59 13.41 -22.60
N LYS A 156 -3.10 12.20 -22.30
CA LYS A 156 -3.36 11.05 -23.21
C LYS A 156 -3.57 9.64 -22.63
N TYR A 157 -4.11 9.48 -21.43
CA TYR A 157 -4.45 8.13 -20.94
C TYR A 157 -5.87 8.03 -20.40
N GLU A 158 -6.73 7.37 -21.17
CA GLU A 158 -8.10 6.95 -20.84
C GLU A 158 -8.17 5.86 -19.73
N ASN A 159 -7.03 5.49 -19.11
CA ASN A 159 -6.96 4.38 -18.16
C ASN A 159 -6.24 4.79 -16.86
N PRO A 160 -6.74 4.34 -15.69
CA PRO A 160 -6.16 4.73 -14.42
C PRO A 160 -4.73 4.20 -14.23
N ARG A 161 -3.90 4.86 -13.41
CA ARG A 161 -2.52 4.39 -13.17
C ARG A 161 -2.52 3.03 -12.46
N PHE A 162 -1.57 2.15 -12.79
CA PHE A 162 -1.48 0.83 -12.17
C PHE A 162 -1.38 0.89 -10.64
N SER A 163 -0.53 1.75 -10.07
CA SER A 163 -0.40 1.89 -8.62
C SER A 163 -1.66 2.43 -7.96
N GLN A 164 -2.29 3.43 -8.58
CA GLN A 164 -3.55 4.00 -8.13
C GLN A 164 -4.67 2.95 -8.15
N SER A 165 -4.72 2.14 -9.21
CA SER A 165 -5.67 1.04 -9.34
C SER A 165 -5.49 0.02 -8.22
N VAL A 166 -4.25 -0.35 -7.89
CA VAL A 166 -3.95 -1.26 -6.79
C VAL A 166 -4.32 -0.66 -5.43
N GLY A 167 -4.05 0.63 -5.22
CA GLY A 167 -4.44 1.36 -4.00
C GLY A 167 -5.96 1.35 -3.77
N PHE A 168 -6.71 1.74 -4.80
CA PHE A 168 -8.17 1.71 -4.76
C PHE A 168 -8.72 0.30 -4.62
N ALA A 169 -8.28 -0.65 -5.45
CA ALA A 169 -8.73 -2.04 -5.35
C ALA A 169 -8.56 -2.59 -3.93
N ALA A 170 -7.44 -2.27 -3.26
CA ALA A 170 -7.20 -2.65 -1.87
C ALA A 170 -8.13 -1.95 -0.87
N GLU A 171 -8.34 -0.64 -1.01
CA GLU A 171 -9.25 0.13 -0.15
C GLU A 171 -10.69 -0.37 -0.23
N TYR A 172 -11.22 -0.53 -1.44
CA TYR A 172 -12.60 -0.96 -1.65
C TYR A 172 -12.79 -2.44 -1.32
N ALA A 173 -11.78 -3.29 -1.55
CA ALA A 173 -11.77 -4.65 -1.03
C ALA A 173 -11.79 -4.71 0.50
N PHE A 174 -11.14 -3.76 1.19
CA PHE A 174 -11.18 -3.66 2.64
C PHE A 174 -12.53 -3.15 3.15
N ALA A 175 -13.08 -2.12 2.51
CA ALA A 175 -14.38 -1.56 2.85
C ALA A 175 -15.56 -2.49 2.51
N SER A 176 -15.33 -3.53 1.70
CA SER A 176 -16.37 -4.36 1.08
C SER A 176 -17.31 -3.55 0.17
N ASP A 177 -16.80 -2.43 -0.34
CA ASP A 177 -17.54 -1.50 -1.20
C ASP A 177 -17.19 -1.72 -2.68
N ASN A 178 -18.04 -1.23 -3.57
CA ASN A 178 -17.69 -1.09 -4.98
C ASN A 178 -17.11 0.30 -5.25
N TYR A 179 -16.10 0.33 -6.11
CA TYR A 179 -15.49 1.58 -6.55
C TYR A 179 -16.45 2.39 -7.41
N ASN A 180 -16.56 3.71 -7.21
CA ASN A 180 -17.23 4.61 -8.14
C ASN A 180 -16.16 5.38 -8.92
N SER A 181 -16.21 5.35 -10.26
CA SER A 181 -15.21 6.01 -11.11
C SER A 181 -15.18 7.53 -10.97
N ALA A 182 -16.22 8.16 -10.41
CA ALA A 182 -16.21 9.57 -10.02
C ALA A 182 -15.13 9.91 -8.97
N ASP A 183 -14.78 8.94 -8.11
CA ASP A 183 -13.69 9.07 -7.13
C ASP A 183 -12.31 9.11 -7.81
N TYR A 184 -12.20 8.70 -9.09
CA TYR A 184 -10.97 8.77 -9.90
C TYR A 184 -10.73 10.17 -10.46
N SER A 185 -11.76 10.76 -11.08
CA SER A 185 -11.70 12.03 -11.80
C SER A 185 -11.28 13.20 -10.91
N SER A 186 -11.53 13.11 -9.60
CA SER A 186 -11.07 14.12 -8.63
C SER A 186 -9.57 14.07 -8.33
N LEU A 187 -8.84 13.04 -8.78
CA LEU A 187 -7.44 12.78 -8.43
C LEU A 187 -6.43 13.07 -9.52
N CYS A 188 -6.92 13.32 -10.74
CA CYS A 188 -6.14 13.79 -11.88
C CYS A 188 -6.83 15.02 -12.47
N PRO A 189 -6.86 16.17 -11.76
CA PRO A 189 -7.00 17.44 -12.45
C PRO A 189 -5.80 17.70 -13.37
#